data_AF-A0A4Q5XH85-F1
#
_entry.id   AF-A0A4Q5XH85-F1
#
_cell.length_a   1.000
_cell.length_b   1.000
_cell.length_c   1.000
_cell.angle_alpha   90.00
_cell.angle_beta   90.00
_cell.angle_gamma   90.00
#
_symmetry.space_group_name_H-M   'P 1'
#
loop_
_entity.id
_entity.type
_entity.pdbx_description
1 polymer ?
#
loop_
_entity_poly.entity_id
_entity_poly.type
_entity_poly.pdbx_seq_one_letter_code
_entity_poly.pdbx_strand_id
1 'polypeptide(L)'
;MSLRKEGFLAVVAVARADGLLRADESRGVLVAAREVGLADDQLAEVEAALTTGLALESLDFSGLSGAERALTYALAMWLAKVDGVVNAEELATLRKLGAALDLPEQKLKAAASAAFDITCLPGGNRPEKFEFKKLEERLREKLPALMAR
;
A
#
# COMPACT_ATOMS: atom_id res chain seq x y z
N MET A 1 9.67 -1.14 10.58
CA MET A 1 9.01 0.19 10.51
C MET A 1 7.52 0.01 10.80
N SER A 2 6.81 1.03 11.29
CA SER A 2 5.35 0.99 11.43
C SER A 2 4.68 1.71 10.26
N LEU A 3 3.46 1.32 9.91
CA LEU A 3 2.59 2.05 9.01
C LEU A 3 1.32 2.44 9.77
N ARG A 4 0.91 3.70 9.67
CA ARG A 4 -0.34 4.15 10.29
C ARG A 4 -1.55 3.64 9.50
N LYS A 5 -2.71 3.67 10.15
CA LYS A 5 -4.00 3.35 9.55
C LYS A 5 -4.22 4.04 8.21
N GLU A 6 -3.86 5.31 8.09
CA GLU A 6 -4.08 6.10 6.87
C GLU A 6 -3.36 5.50 5.65
N GLY A 7 -2.20 4.88 5.86
CA GLY A 7 -1.50 4.16 4.80
C GLY A 7 -2.26 2.92 4.34
N PHE A 8 -2.84 2.15 5.26
CA PHE A 8 -3.68 1.01 4.91
C PHE A 8 -4.99 1.43 4.25
N LEU A 9 -5.64 2.48 4.74
CA LEU A 9 -6.85 3.04 4.13
C LEU A 9 -6.58 3.52 2.69
N ALA A 10 -5.43 4.11 2.41
CA ALA A 10 -5.03 4.45 1.05
C ALA A 10 -4.84 3.23 0.14
N VAL A 11 -4.26 2.16 0.66
CA VAL A 11 -4.12 0.88 -0.06
C VAL A 11 -5.50 0.32 -0.43
N VAL A 12 -6.44 0.36 0.51
CA VAL A 12 -7.83 -0.07 0.28
C VAL A 12 -8.53 0.80 -0.75
N ALA A 13 -8.35 2.12 -0.69
CA ALA A 13 -8.95 3.05 -1.66
C ALA A 13 -8.47 2.77 -3.09
N VAL A 14 -7.20 2.43 -3.26
CA VAL A 14 -6.65 2.03 -4.57
C VAL A 14 -7.24 0.70 -5.03
N ALA A 15 -7.20 -0.33 -4.18
CA ALA A 15 -7.63 -1.67 -4.56
C ALA A 15 -9.16 -1.83 -4.70
N ARG A 16 -9.94 -0.85 -4.28
CA ARG A 16 -11.39 -0.78 -4.54
C ARG A 16 -11.76 0.23 -5.61
N ALA A 17 -10.79 0.82 -6.31
CA ALA A 17 -11.03 1.88 -7.28
C ALA A 17 -11.97 1.44 -8.43
N ASP A 18 -11.94 0.16 -8.80
CA ASP A 18 -12.79 -0.46 -9.82
C ASP A 18 -14.03 -1.16 -9.24
N GLY A 19 -14.22 -1.07 -7.93
CA GLY A 19 -15.30 -1.73 -7.19
C GLY A 19 -15.11 -3.24 -6.98
N LEU A 20 -13.99 -3.83 -7.42
CA LEU A 20 -13.70 -5.25 -7.28
C LEU A 20 -12.52 -5.45 -6.32
N LEU A 21 -12.79 -6.09 -5.19
CA LEU A 21 -11.73 -6.52 -4.28
C LEU A 21 -11.97 -7.97 -3.89
N ARG A 22 -10.95 -8.80 -4.07
CA ARG A 22 -11.04 -10.23 -3.78
C ARG A 22 -10.88 -10.48 -2.28
N ALA A 23 -11.40 -11.63 -1.85
CA ALA A 23 -11.38 -12.00 -0.43
C ALA A 23 -9.96 -12.27 0.10
N ASP A 24 -9.08 -12.81 -0.74
CA ASP A 24 -7.66 -13.05 -0.46
C ASP A 24 -6.87 -11.75 -0.35
N GLU A 25 -7.14 -10.76 -1.21
CA GLU A 25 -6.61 -9.39 -1.12
C GLU A 25 -7.01 -8.69 0.18
N SER A 26 -8.31 -8.74 0.51
CA SER A 26 -8.83 -8.18 1.76
C SER A 26 -8.18 -8.81 2.98
N ARG A 27 -8.06 -10.15 2.98
CA ARG A 27 -7.38 -10.89 4.04
C ARG A 27 -5.90 -10.51 4.15
N GLY A 28 -5.22 -10.38 3.01
CA GLY A 28 -3.82 -9.96 2.95
C GLY A 28 -3.58 -8.61 3.61
N VAL A 29 -4.42 -7.62 3.29
CA VAL A 29 -4.36 -6.28 3.91
C VAL A 29 -4.58 -6.34 5.42
N LEU A 30 -5.57 -7.11 5.90
CA LEU A 30 -5.85 -7.24 7.33
C LEU A 30 -4.74 -7.97 8.10
N VAL A 31 -4.14 -9.00 7.50
CA VAL A 31 -2.99 -9.71 8.09
C VAL A 31 -1.81 -8.76 8.21
N ALA A 32 -1.49 -8.03 7.14
CA ALA A 32 -0.40 -7.05 7.17
C ALA A 32 -0.65 -5.94 8.21
N ALA A 33 -1.88 -5.42 8.30
CA ALA A 33 -2.25 -4.41 9.29
C ALA A 33 -2.06 -4.92 10.75
N ARG A 34 -2.45 -6.18 11.01
CA ARG A 34 -2.24 -6.83 12.32
C ARG A 34 -0.76 -7.03 12.63
N GLU A 35 0.03 -7.49 11.65
CA GLU A 35 1.47 -7.72 11.84
C GLU A 35 2.26 -6.44 12.14
N VAL A 36 1.81 -5.31 11.60
CA VAL A 36 2.40 -3.99 11.84
C VAL A 36 1.95 -3.40 13.19
N GLY A 37 0.98 -4.03 13.85
CA GLY A 37 0.56 -3.72 15.22
C GLY A 37 -0.48 -2.61 15.30
N LEU A 38 -1.36 -2.46 14.30
CA LEU A 38 -2.51 -1.55 14.41
C LEU A 38 -3.40 -1.99 15.58
N ALA A 39 -3.96 -1.01 16.29
CA ALA A 39 -4.91 -1.24 17.36
C ALA A 39 -6.24 -1.78 16.80
N ASP A 40 -7.03 -2.47 17.64
CA ASP A 40 -8.27 -3.15 17.21
C ASP A 40 -9.30 -2.19 16.63
N ASP A 41 -9.39 -0.95 17.14
CA ASP A 41 -10.25 0.11 16.60
C ASP A 41 -9.82 0.53 15.20
N GLN A 42 -8.50 0.70 14.99
CA GLN A 42 -7.94 1.02 13.67
C GLN A 42 -8.10 -0.13 12.68
N LEU A 43 -7.97 -1.38 13.13
CA LEU A 43 -8.22 -2.56 12.30
C LEU A 43 -9.68 -2.64 11.87
N ALA A 44 -10.62 -2.33 12.76
CA ALA A 44 -12.05 -2.30 12.44
C ALA A 44 -12.37 -1.24 11.37
N GLU A 45 -11.70 -0.09 11.41
CA GLU A 45 -11.83 0.92 10.35
C GLU A 45 -11.30 0.44 8.99
N VAL A 46 -10.16 -0.26 8.98
CA VAL A 46 -9.61 -0.86 7.74
C VAL A 46 -10.54 -1.94 7.22
N GLU A 47 -11.11 -2.78 8.08
CA GLU A 47 -12.09 -3.81 7.71
C GLU A 47 -13.39 -3.21 7.16
N ALA A 48 -13.89 -2.12 7.77
CA ALA A 48 -15.03 -1.38 7.26
C ALA A 48 -14.74 -0.82 5.86
N ALA A 49 -13.59 -0.16 5.69
CA ALA A 49 -13.13 0.37 4.41
C ALA A 49 -13.00 -0.73 3.34
N LEU A 50 -12.49 -1.91 3.71
CA LEU A 50 -12.39 -3.08 2.84
C LEU A 50 -13.77 -3.58 2.39
N THR A 51 -14.84 -3.31 3.15
CA THR A 51 -16.20 -3.76 2.86
C THR A 51 -17.00 -2.70 2.10
N THR A 52 -16.96 -1.45 2.54
CA THR A 52 -17.79 -0.35 2.01
C THR A 52 -17.09 0.49 0.96
N GLY A 53 -15.76 0.38 0.85
CA GLY A 53 -14.95 1.33 0.10
C GLY A 53 -14.80 2.67 0.82
N LEU A 54 -13.89 3.49 0.30
CA LEU A 54 -13.65 4.87 0.72
C LEU A 54 -13.06 5.69 -0.42
N ALA A 55 -13.29 7.00 -0.38
CA ALA A 55 -12.68 7.93 -1.32
C ALA A 55 -11.26 8.29 -0.85
N LEU A 56 -10.29 8.22 -1.75
CA LEU A 56 -8.90 8.60 -1.46
C LEU A 56 -8.81 10.06 -0.97
N GLU A 57 -9.66 10.93 -1.50
CA GLU A 57 -9.73 12.36 -1.17
C GLU A 57 -10.21 12.63 0.26
N SER A 58 -10.78 11.63 0.94
CA SER A 58 -11.20 11.74 2.35
C SER A 58 -10.08 11.47 3.35
N LEU A 59 -8.90 11.04 2.88
CA LEU A 59 -7.76 10.68 3.72
C LEU A 59 -6.80 11.85 3.92
N ASP A 60 -6.24 11.94 5.13
CA ASP A 60 -5.17 12.88 5.46
C ASP A 60 -3.84 12.14 5.62
N PHE A 61 -2.85 12.54 4.81
CA PHE A 61 -1.49 11.99 4.81
C PHE A 61 -0.47 12.90 5.50
N SER A 62 -0.90 14.03 6.05
CA SER A 62 -0.03 15.01 6.72
C SER A 62 0.78 14.40 7.87
N GLY A 63 0.19 13.42 8.57
CA GLY A 63 0.83 12.69 9.67
C GLY A 63 1.83 11.62 9.23
N LEU A 64 1.91 11.26 7.95
CA LEU A 64 2.84 10.24 7.45
C LEU A 64 4.23 10.84 7.19
N SER A 65 5.25 10.20 7.73
CA SER A 65 6.65 10.45 7.38
C SER A 65 6.94 10.14 5.91
N GLY A 66 8.05 10.66 5.38
CA GLY A 66 8.50 10.32 4.02
C GLY A 66 8.66 8.82 3.80
N ALA A 67 9.03 8.08 4.85
CA ALA A 67 9.15 6.63 4.82
C ALA A 67 7.78 5.94 4.71
N GLU A 68 6.84 6.34 5.57
CA GLU A 68 5.47 5.82 5.57
C GLU A 68 4.75 6.13 4.26
N ARG A 69 4.98 7.31 3.67
CA ARG A 69 4.46 7.68 2.35
C ARG A 69 4.99 6.77 1.24
N ALA A 70 6.30 6.53 1.21
CA ALA A 70 6.90 5.66 0.21
C ALA A 70 6.41 4.20 0.34
N LEU A 71 6.28 3.74 1.58
CA LEU A 71 5.74 2.42 1.88
C LEU A 71 4.25 2.30 1.50
N THR A 72 3.43 3.31 1.80
CA THR A 72 2.01 3.37 1.42
C THR A 72 1.86 3.22 -0.09
N TYR A 73 2.62 4.01 -0.85
CA TYR A 73 2.60 3.94 -2.31
C TYR A 73 3.06 2.58 -2.83
N ALA A 74 4.13 2.02 -2.25
CA ALA A 74 4.65 0.72 -2.65
C ALA A 74 3.64 -0.42 -2.38
N LEU A 75 2.95 -0.40 -1.23
CA LEU A 75 1.91 -1.38 -0.92
C LEU A 75 0.73 -1.28 -1.86
N ALA A 76 0.27 -0.07 -2.16
CA ALA A 76 -0.83 0.14 -3.11
C ALA A 76 -0.44 -0.35 -4.52
N MET A 77 0.78 -0.07 -4.95
CA MET A 77 1.33 -0.57 -6.22
C MET A 77 1.46 -2.10 -6.26
N TRP A 78 1.86 -2.71 -5.14
CA TRP A 78 1.97 -4.16 -5.06
C TRP A 78 0.58 -4.79 -5.15
N LEU A 79 -0.38 -4.31 -4.36
CA LEU A 79 -1.74 -4.84 -4.34
C LEU A 79 -2.39 -4.73 -5.72
N ALA A 80 -2.31 -3.58 -6.39
CA ALA A 80 -2.86 -3.42 -7.75
C ALA A 80 -2.14 -4.28 -8.81
N LYS A 81 -0.95 -4.81 -8.54
CA LYS A 81 -0.18 -5.64 -9.48
C LYS A 81 -0.25 -7.14 -9.16
N VAL A 82 -0.67 -7.51 -7.96
CA VAL A 82 -0.53 -8.89 -7.46
C VAL A 82 -1.43 -9.85 -8.24
N ASP A 83 -2.56 -9.36 -8.73
CA ASP A 83 -3.52 -10.09 -9.57
C ASP A 83 -3.11 -10.11 -11.07
N GLY A 84 -2.04 -9.38 -11.42
CA GLY A 84 -1.41 -9.34 -12.74
C GLY A 84 -1.94 -8.26 -13.68
N VAL A 85 -3.00 -7.52 -13.33
CA VAL A 85 -3.60 -6.51 -14.21
C VAL A 85 -4.03 -5.28 -13.42
N VAL A 86 -3.19 -4.24 -13.44
CA VAL A 86 -3.63 -2.90 -13.02
C VAL A 86 -4.58 -2.36 -14.08
N ASN A 87 -5.84 -2.13 -13.73
CA ASN A 87 -6.79 -1.52 -14.64
C ASN A 87 -6.64 0.02 -14.70
N ALA A 88 -7.41 0.67 -15.58
CA ALA A 88 -7.30 2.12 -15.78
C ALA A 88 -7.73 2.95 -14.55
N GLU A 89 -8.69 2.45 -13.77
CA GLU A 89 -9.27 3.11 -12.60
C GLU A 89 -8.31 3.03 -11.40
N GLU A 90 -7.72 1.86 -11.17
CA GLU A 90 -6.64 1.67 -10.20
C GLU A 90 -5.42 2.52 -10.55
N LEU A 91 -5.01 2.54 -11.83
CA LEU A 91 -3.88 3.35 -12.28
C LEU A 91 -4.14 4.85 -12.08
N ALA A 92 -5.37 5.31 -12.35
CA ALA A 92 -5.76 6.70 -12.09
C ALA A 92 -5.72 7.02 -10.59
N THR A 93 -6.21 6.10 -9.74
CA THR A 93 -6.21 6.27 -8.28
C THR A 93 -4.80 6.20 -7.70
N LEU A 94 -3.92 5.36 -8.23
CA LEU A 94 -2.50 5.32 -7.89
C LEU A 94 -1.80 6.65 -8.22
N ARG A 95 -2.10 7.27 -9.37
CA ARG A 95 -1.56 8.60 -9.71
C ARG A 95 -2.03 9.67 -8.74
N LYS A 96 -3.32 9.65 -8.37
CA LYS A 96 -3.86 10.54 -7.34
C LYS A 96 -3.19 10.32 -5.99
N LEU A 97 -2.98 9.06 -5.59
CA LEU A 97 -2.29 8.72 -4.35
C LEU A 97 -0.85 9.24 -4.35
N GLY A 98 -0.11 9.04 -5.44
CA GLY A 98 1.25 9.57 -5.58
C GLY A 98 1.32 11.09 -5.42
N ALA A 99 0.35 11.82 -5.98
CA ALA A 99 0.23 13.26 -5.80
C ALA A 99 -0.15 13.65 -4.36
N ALA A 100 -1.10 12.94 -3.74
CA ALA A 100 -1.54 13.21 -2.37
C ALA A 100 -0.46 12.93 -1.31
N LEU A 101 0.43 11.98 -1.58
CA LEU A 101 1.59 11.69 -0.71
C LEU A 101 2.71 12.72 -0.83
N ASP A 102 2.64 13.65 -1.79
CA ASP A 102 3.62 14.70 -2.02
C ASP A 102 5.05 14.14 -2.14
N LEU A 103 5.19 13.05 -2.90
CA LEU A 103 6.48 12.43 -3.19
C LEU A 103 6.93 12.79 -4.61
N PRO A 104 8.19 13.21 -4.80
CA PRO A 104 8.80 13.35 -6.12
C PRO A 104 8.62 12.10 -6.98
N GLU A 105 8.37 12.28 -8.27
CA GLU A 105 8.14 11.18 -9.23
C GLU A 105 9.25 10.12 -9.20
N GLN A 106 10.51 10.53 -9.03
CA GLN A 106 11.64 9.61 -8.92
C GLN A 106 11.52 8.67 -7.70
N LYS A 107 11.00 9.18 -6.58
CA LYS A 107 10.76 8.39 -5.36
C LYS A 107 9.56 7.46 -5.53
N LEU A 108 8.50 7.92 -6.19
CA LEU A 108 7.36 7.07 -6.56
C LEU A 108 7.78 5.90 -7.45
N LYS A 109 8.61 6.16 -8.47
CA LYS A 109 9.18 5.12 -9.35
C LYS A 109 10.02 4.11 -8.58
N ALA A 110 10.87 4.57 -7.66
CA ALA A 110 11.67 3.70 -6.82
C ALA A 110 10.82 2.84 -5.88
N ALA A 111 9.77 3.40 -5.28
CA ALA A 111 8.82 2.68 -4.46
C ALA A 111 8.03 1.62 -5.26
N ALA A 112 7.58 1.98 -6.47
CA ALA A 112 6.96 1.03 -7.40
C ALA A 112 7.92 -0.09 -7.83
N SER A 113 9.20 0.23 -8.03
CA SER A 113 10.23 -0.78 -8.33
C SER A 113 10.43 -1.75 -7.16
N ALA A 114 10.44 -1.26 -5.92
CA ALA A 114 10.54 -2.13 -4.74
C ALA A 114 9.35 -3.09 -4.65
N ALA A 115 8.13 -2.61 -4.89
CA ALA A 115 6.94 -3.45 -4.96
C ALA A 115 7.03 -4.51 -6.07
N PHE A 116 7.49 -4.12 -7.26
CA PHE A 116 7.70 -5.03 -8.39
C PHE A 116 8.74 -6.12 -8.06
N ASP A 117 9.86 -5.74 -7.45
CA ASP A 117 10.90 -6.70 -7.05
C ASP A 117 10.34 -7.78 -6.12
N ILE A 118 9.37 -7.45 -5.25
CA ILE A 118 8.69 -8.43 -4.41
C ILE A 118 7.74 -9.31 -5.24
N THR A 119 6.95 -8.76 -6.17
CA THR A 119 6.06 -9.57 -7.02
C THR A 119 6.81 -10.63 -7.84
N CYS A 120 8.09 -10.38 -8.16
CA CYS A 120 8.95 -11.34 -8.88
C CYS A 120 9.52 -12.46 -8.00
N LEU A 121 9.41 -12.38 -6.66
CA LEU A 121 9.90 -13.43 -5.76
C LEU A 121 8.95 -14.63 -5.72
N PRO A 122 9.44 -15.84 -5.40
CA PRO A 122 8.59 -17.01 -5.20
C PRO A 122 7.52 -16.77 -4.13
N GLY A 123 6.26 -16.69 -4.56
CA GLY A 123 5.12 -16.40 -3.67
C GLY A 123 4.81 -14.91 -3.46
N GLY A 124 5.50 -13.99 -4.14
CA GLY A 124 5.19 -12.55 -4.12
C GLY A 124 3.95 -12.15 -4.93
N ASN A 125 3.43 -13.08 -5.74
CA ASN A 125 2.16 -12.98 -6.45
C ASN A 125 0.97 -13.51 -5.62
N ARG A 126 1.16 -13.73 -4.32
CA ARG A 126 0.13 -14.25 -3.42
C ARG A 126 -0.31 -13.13 -2.48
N PRO A 127 -1.51 -12.54 -2.69
CA PRO A 127 -1.99 -11.45 -1.84
C PRO A 127 -2.13 -11.86 -0.37
N GLU A 128 -2.38 -13.13 -0.07
CA GLU A 128 -2.46 -13.62 1.31
C GLU A 128 -1.12 -13.60 2.06
N LYS A 129 -0.01 -13.31 1.36
CA LYS A 129 1.35 -13.37 1.90
C LYS A 129 2.02 -12.03 2.11
N PHE A 130 1.36 -10.87 1.92
CA PHE A 130 1.99 -9.53 2.00
C PHE A 130 3.17 -9.44 2.98
N GLU A 131 4.37 -9.69 2.45
CA GLU A 131 5.60 -9.79 3.23
C GLU A 131 6.14 -8.38 3.47
N PHE A 132 5.46 -7.67 4.37
CA PHE A 132 5.72 -6.26 4.68
C PHE A 132 7.20 -6.02 5.03
N LYS A 133 7.81 -6.92 5.80
CA LYS A 133 9.24 -6.84 6.16
C LYS A 133 10.15 -6.87 4.93
N LYS A 134 9.87 -7.72 3.94
CA LYS A 134 10.66 -7.78 2.71
C LYS A 134 10.47 -6.53 1.87
N LEU A 135 9.26 -6.00 1.79
CA LEU A 135 9.00 -4.73 1.10
C LEU A 135 9.76 -3.57 1.77
N GLU A 136 9.76 -3.51 3.11
CA GLU A 136 10.53 -2.52 3.86
C GLU A 136 12.03 -2.62 3.56
N GLU A 137 12.59 -3.84 3.51
CA GLU A 137 13.99 -4.07 3.15
C GLU A 137 14.29 -3.57 1.74
N ARG A 138 13.44 -3.87 0.75
CA ARG A 138 13.60 -3.36 -0.63
C ARG A 138 13.48 -1.85 -0.72
N LEU A 139 12.57 -1.24 0.04
CA LEU A 139 12.46 0.21 0.11
C LEU A 139 13.71 0.84 0.73
N ARG A 140 14.33 0.20 1.72
CA ARG A 140 15.59 0.68 2.30
C ARG A 140 16.75 0.64 1.30
N GLU A 141 16.80 -0.37 0.44
CA GLU A 141 17.78 -0.47 -0.64
C GLU A 141 17.58 0.61 -1.71
N LYS A 142 16.33 0.85 -2.12
CA LYS A 142 16.00 1.76 -3.24
C LYS A 142 15.89 3.23 -2.81
N LEU A 143 15.48 3.48 -1.58
CA LEU A 143 15.20 4.80 -1.02
C LEU A 143 15.88 5.00 0.35
N PRO A 144 17.20 4.82 0.44
CA PRO A 144 17.92 4.94 1.71
C PRO A 144 17.73 6.31 2.36
N ALA A 145 17.65 7.39 1.56
CA ALA A 145 17.45 8.75 2.08
C ALA A 145 16.07 8.98 2.73
N LEU A 146 15.04 8.20 2.38
CA LEU A 146 13.74 8.24 3.03
C LEU A 146 13.63 7.25 4.18
N MET A 147 14.40 6.15 4.11
CA MET A 147 14.35 5.03 5.06
C MET A 147 15.41 5.12 6.16
N ALA A 148 16.34 6.07 6.06
CA ALA A 148 17.29 6.40 7.10
C ALA A 148 16.51 7.02 8.28
N ARG A 149 16.55 6.33 9.42
CA ARG A 149 16.13 6.88 10.71
C ARG A 149 17.17 7.85 11.23
#